data_AF-A0A6B3G2N8-F1
#
_entry.id   AF-A0A6B3G2N8-F1
#
_cell.length_a   1.000
_cell.length_b   1.000
_cell.length_c   1.000
_cell.angle_alpha   90.00
_cell.angle_beta   90.00
_cell.angle_gamma   90.00
#
_symmetry.space_group_name_H-M   'P 1'
#
loop_
_entity.id
_entity.type
_entity.pdbx_description
1 polymer ?
#
loop_
_entity_poly.entity_id
_entity_poly.type
_entity_poly.pdbx_seq_one_letter_code
_entity_poly.pdbx_strand_id
1 'polypeptide(L)' 'GVSPEEAASAAKRLLSAQNADMGSNAVAFDGSTTVNGRGLLLGNPHYPWQGGRRFWQSQQTIPGELNVSGTSLLGATTIS' A
#
# COMPACT_ATOMS: atom_id res chain seq x y z
N GLY A 1 28.46 23.56 -3.70
CA GLY A 1 27.51 23.32 -2.60
C GLY A 1 26.14 23.71 -3.08
N VAL A 2 25.08 23.00 -2.66
CA VAL A 2 23.70 23.29 -3.07
C VAL A 2 23.33 24.70 -2.60
N SER A 3 22.70 25.50 -3.47
CA SER A 3 22.28 26.85 -3.09
C SER A 3 21.14 26.82 -2.05
N PRO A 4 20.98 27.88 -1.24
CA PRO A 4 19.87 27.97 -0.29
C PRO A 4 18.49 27.84 -0.94
N GLU A 5 18.30 28.35 -2.16
CA GLU A 5 17.03 28.24 -2.89
C GLU A 5 16.74 26.82 -3.36
N GLU A 6 17.74 26.10 -3.86
CA GLU A 6 17.61 24.69 -4.24
C GLU A 6 17.29 23.82 -3.02
N ALA A 7 17.95 24.07 -1.89
CA ALA A 7 17.66 23.39 -0.63
C ALA A 7 16.24 23.68 -0.14
N ALA A 8 15.79 24.94 -0.20
CA ALA A 8 14.44 25.34 0.19
C ALA A 8 13.36 24.73 -0.73
N SER A 9 13.62 24.64 -2.04
CA SER A 9 12.72 24.02 -3.01
C SER A 9 12.60 22.51 -2.82
N ALA A 10 13.71 21.84 -2.50
CA ALA A 10 13.71 20.41 -2.17
C ALA A 10 12.96 20.15 -0.85
N ALA A 11 13.21 20.96 0.19
CA ALA A 11 12.51 20.87 1.46
C ALA A 11 10.99 21.08 1.30
N LYS A 12 10.56 22.08 0.52
CA LYS A 12 9.14 22.30 0.22
C LYS A 12 8.49 21.12 -0.49
N ARG A 13 9.19 20.44 -1.41
CA ARG A 13 8.68 19.23 -2.07
C ARG A 13 8.58 18.05 -1.10
N LEU A 14 9.61 17.85 -0.28
CA LEU A 14 9.65 16.79 0.72
C LEU A 14 8.54 16.95 1.77
N LEU A 15 8.34 18.17 2.25
CA LEU A 15 7.35 18.53 3.28
C LEU A 15 5.98 18.92 2.69
N SER A 16 5.79 18.82 1.36
CA SER A 16 4.53 19.19 0.74
C SER A 16 3.39 18.29 1.25
N ALA A 17 2.24 18.90 1.49
CA ALA A 17 1.02 18.19 1.89
C ALA A 17 0.54 17.15 0.85
N GLN A 18 1.08 17.17 -0.38
CA GLN A 18 0.80 16.15 -1.39
C GLN A 18 1.21 14.72 -0.95
N ASN A 19 2.14 14.59 0.01
CA ASN A 19 2.48 13.30 0.61
C ASN A 19 1.85 13.09 2.00
N ALA A 20 1.15 14.09 2.55
CA ALA A 20 0.54 14.00 3.89
C ALA A 20 -0.69 13.08 3.95
N ASP A 21 -1.25 12.72 2.79
CA ASP A 21 -2.40 11.81 2.68
C ASP A 21 -2.00 10.31 2.61
N MET A 22 -0.69 10.02 2.61
CA MET A 22 -0.21 8.63 2.63
C MET A 22 -0.27 8.05 4.04
N GLY A 23 -0.80 6.83 4.17
CA GLY A 23 -0.91 6.11 5.43
C GLY A 23 -1.53 4.73 5.24
N SER A 24 -1.75 3.98 6.30
CA SER A 24 -2.42 2.67 6.25
C SER A 24 -3.03 2.30 7.59
N ASN A 25 -4.09 1.51 7.56
CA ASN A 25 -4.58 0.74 8.70
C ASN A 25 -4.43 -0.76 8.40
N ALA A 26 -4.18 -1.53 9.45
CA ALA A 26 -4.25 -2.98 9.41
C ALA A 26 -4.74 -3.52 10.76
N VAL A 27 -5.63 -4.50 10.73
CA VAL A 27 -6.12 -5.18 11.94
C VAL A 27 -6.23 -6.67 11.69
N ALA A 28 -5.68 -7.46 12.61
CA ALA A 28 -5.80 -8.91 12.62
C ALA A 28 -6.56 -9.33 13.88
N PHE A 29 -7.60 -10.14 13.70
CA PHE A 29 -8.36 -10.76 14.78
C PHE A 29 -8.09 -12.25 14.79
N ASP A 30 -7.85 -12.78 15.99
CA ASP A 30 -7.81 -14.21 16.20
C ASP A 30 -9.22 -14.82 16.10
N GLY A 31 -9.30 -16.14 15.93
CA GLY A 31 -10.59 -16.83 15.78
C GLY A 31 -11.49 -16.78 17.02
N SER A 32 -10.95 -16.63 18.23
CA SER A 32 -11.76 -16.50 19.45
C SER A 32 -12.46 -15.13 19.54
N THR A 33 -11.99 -14.15 18.77
CA THR A 33 -12.59 -12.81 18.68
C THR A 33 -13.68 -12.72 17.60
N THR A 34 -13.85 -13.73 16.73
CA THR A 34 -14.83 -13.70 15.62
C THR A 34 -15.98 -14.70 15.81
N VAL A 35 -17.17 -14.37 15.31
CA VAL A 35 -18.40 -15.19 15.51
C VAL A 35 -18.28 -16.59 14.91
N ASN A 36 -17.53 -16.74 13.82
CA ASN A 36 -17.38 -18.02 13.11
C ASN A 36 -16.14 -18.81 13.52
N GLY A 37 -15.40 -18.36 14.54
CA GLY A 37 -14.19 -19.04 15.03
C GLY A 37 -12.97 -18.95 14.11
N ARG A 38 -13.02 -18.19 13.00
CA ARG A 38 -11.90 -18.07 12.04
C ARG A 38 -11.20 -16.71 12.18
N GLY A 39 -9.89 -16.68 11.94
CA GLY A 39 -9.16 -15.41 11.90
C GLY A 39 -9.72 -14.45 10.84
N LEU A 40 -9.64 -13.14 11.11
CA LEU A 40 -10.05 -12.07 10.19
C LEU A 40 -8.89 -11.09 10.02
N LEU A 41 -8.60 -10.68 8.79
CA LEU A 41 -7.59 -9.69 8.46
C LEU A 41 -8.23 -8.56 7.66
N LEU A 42 -8.05 -7.31 8.11
CA LEU A 42 -8.38 -6.10 7.37
C LEU A 42 -7.10 -5.39 6.97
N GLY A 43 -6.86 -5.26 5.67
CA GLY A 43 -5.87 -4.34 5.12
C GLY A 43 -6.57 -3.13 4.51
N ASN A 44 -6.17 -1.93 4.90
CA ASN A 44 -6.75 -0.67 4.41
C ASN A 44 -5.64 0.36 4.15
N PRO A 45 -4.93 0.26 3.00
CA PRO A 45 -3.90 1.23 2.63
C PRO A 45 -4.52 2.54 2.13
N HIS A 46 -3.92 3.68 2.48
CA HIS A 46 -4.28 5.01 2.01
C HIS A 46 -3.20 5.50 1.05
N TYR A 47 -3.45 5.29 -0.24
CA TYR A 47 -2.57 5.68 -1.34
C TYR A 47 -3.28 6.61 -2.32
N PRO A 48 -2.53 7.39 -3.13
CA PRO A 48 -3.13 8.23 -4.16
C PRO A 48 -4.02 7.42 -5.09
N TRP A 49 -5.20 7.97 -5.41
CA TRP A 49 -6.16 7.35 -6.32
C TRP A 49 -5.69 7.29 -7.77
N GLN A 50 -4.73 8.15 -8.14
CA GLN A 50 -4.26 8.34 -9.51
C GLN A 50 -2.74 8.12 -9.61
N GLY A 51 -2.28 7.80 -10.82
CA GLY A 51 -0.87 7.59 -11.14
C GLY A 51 -0.33 6.21 -10.75
N GLY A 52 0.99 6.02 -10.86
CA GLY A 52 1.65 4.72 -10.66
C GLY A 52 1.56 4.15 -9.24
N ARG A 53 1.21 4.98 -8.25
CA ARG A 53 1.05 4.58 -6.85
C ARG A 53 -0.36 4.07 -6.51
N ARG A 54 -1.26 4.01 -7.49
CA ARG A 54 -2.56 3.34 -7.38
C ARG A 54 -2.37 1.83 -7.33
N PHE A 55 -3.15 1.16 -6.49
CA PHE A 55 -3.24 -0.30 -6.48
C PHE A 55 -4.06 -0.85 -7.64
N TRP A 56 -3.63 -2.00 -8.17
CA TRP A 56 -4.38 -2.85 -9.08
C TRP A 56 -4.65 -4.20 -8.40
N GLN A 57 -5.93 -4.60 -8.33
CA GLN A 57 -6.31 -5.89 -7.78
C GLN A 57 -6.19 -6.98 -8.84
N SER A 58 -5.55 -8.09 -8.49
CA SER A 58 -5.40 -9.23 -9.39
C SER A 58 -5.30 -10.54 -8.61
N GLN A 59 -5.43 -11.65 -9.33
CA GLN A 59 -5.14 -12.99 -8.82
C GLN A 59 -4.09 -13.63 -9.74
N GLN A 60 -3.09 -14.26 -9.12
CA GLN A 60 -2.06 -15.02 -9.82
C GLN A 60 -2.18 -16.49 -9.44
N THR A 61 -2.31 -17.34 -10.45
CA THR A 61 -2.34 -18.80 -10.30
C THR A 61 -1.23 -19.41 -11.12
N ILE A 62 -0.25 -20.01 -10.45
CA ILE A 62 0.85 -20.79 -11.02
C ILE A 62 0.65 -22.24 -10.53
N PRO A 63 0.28 -23.19 -11.42
CA PRO A 63 -0.02 -24.56 -11.02
C PRO A 63 1.10 -25.22 -10.22
N GLY A 64 0.76 -25.75 -9.04
CA GLY A 64 1.72 -26.40 -8.14
C GLY A 64 2.58 -25.46 -7.29
N GLU A 65 2.56 -24.15 -7.57
CA GLU A 65 3.49 -23.19 -6.97
C GLU A 65 2.79 -22.07 -6.20
N LEU A 66 1.77 -21.43 -6.79
CA LEU A 66 1.17 -20.21 -6.26
C LEU A 66 -0.31 -20.09 -6.60
N ASN A 67 -1.12 -19.66 -5.64
CA ASN A 67 -2.48 -19.20 -5.89
C ASN A 67 -2.78 -18.07 -4.89
N VAL A 68 -2.64 -16.83 -5.33
CA VAL A 68 -2.70 -15.65 -4.47
C VAL A 68 -3.57 -14.57 -5.10
N SER A 69 -4.40 -13.92 -4.29
CA SER A 69 -5.22 -12.77 -4.67
C SER A 69 -4.93 -11.63 -3.71
N GLY A 70 -4.88 -10.41 -4.24
CA GLY A 70 -4.57 -9.22 -3.48
C GLY A 70 -4.35 -8.04 -4.41
N THR A 71 -3.46 -7.12 -4.04
CA THR A 71 -3.21 -5.91 -4.81
C THR A 71 -1.72 -5.68 -5.07
N SER A 72 -1.39 -4.96 -6.13
CA SER A 72 -0.02 -4.54 -6.44
C SER A 72 0.01 -3.08 -6.86
N LEU A 73 1.13 -2.39 -6.63
CA LEU A 73 1.41 -1.16 -7.36
C LEU A 73 1.64 -1.48 -8.84
N LEU A 74 1.30 -0.55 -9.72
CA LEU A 74 1.49 -0.74 -11.17
C LEU A 74 2.98 -0.99 -11.47
N GLY A 75 3.26 -2.10 -12.17
CA GLY A 75 4.62 -2.52 -12.53
C GLY A 75 5.28 -3.48 -11.54
N ALA A 76 4.69 -3.70 -10.36
CA ALA A 76 5.17 -4.74 -9.44
C ALA A 76 4.72 -6.14 -9.91
N THR A 77 5.58 -7.14 -9.72
CA THR A 77 5.30 -8.54 -10.08
C THR A 77 4.69 -9.33 -8.92
N THR A 78 4.89 -8.89 -7.68
CA THR A 78 4.38 -9.53 -6.47
C THR A 78 3.05 -8.94 -6.03
N ILE A 79 2.19 -9.80 -5.46
CA ILE A 79 0.95 -9.39 -4.79
C ILE A 79 1.27 -9.02 -3.34
N SER A 80 0.72 -7.91 -2.88
CA SER A 80 0.65 -7.49 -1.47
C SER A 80 -0.68 -7.89 -0.84
#